data_AF-A0A3C1NAF4-F1
#
_entry.id   AF-A0A3C1NAF4-F1
#
_cell.length_a   1.000
_cell.length_b   1.000
_cell.length_c   1.000
_cell.angle_alpha   90.00
_cell.angle_beta   90.00
_cell.angle_gamma   90.00
#
_symmetry.space_group_name_H-M   'P 1'
#
loop_
_entity.id
_entity.type
_entity.pdbx_description
1 polymer ?
#
loop_
_entity_poly.entity_id
_entity_poly.type
_entity_poly.pdbx_seq_one_letter_code
_entity_poly.pdbx_strand_id
1 'polypeptide(L)'
;PAADFAVNMKRWNALPDDVKAIVETATKEFARDMVQSIIMGDIAAADAAMAQGVTLVNWSNEERTRFRKVAMIEWDEFGKKSPLARKLVDSQVAFLKKLHLLD
;
A
#
# COMPACT_ATOMS: atom_id res chain seq x y z
N PRO A 1 -4.25 -0.95 3.59
CA PRO A 1 -4.15 -2.39 3.24
C PRO A 1 -3.37 -2.62 1.94
N ALA A 2 -2.34 -3.47 1.99
CA ALA A 2 -1.68 -3.99 0.80
C ALA A 2 -1.54 -5.50 1.00
N ALA A 3 -2.06 -6.28 0.05
CA ALA A 3 -1.92 -7.72 -0.01
C ALA A 3 -1.44 -8.06 -1.42
N ASP A 4 -0.72 -9.18 -1.55
CA ASP A 4 -0.31 -9.70 -2.84
C ASP A 4 -1.08 -10.98 -3.19
N PHE A 5 -1.15 -11.23 -4.50
CA PHE A 5 -1.59 -12.50 -5.06
C PHE A 5 -0.43 -13.06 -5.86
N ALA A 6 0.11 -14.18 -5.40
CA ALA A 6 1.24 -14.84 -6.03
C ALA A 6 0.82 -16.19 -6.62
N VAL A 7 1.28 -16.46 -7.84
CA VAL A 7 1.04 -17.72 -8.54
C VAL A 7 2.36 -18.36 -8.95
N ASN A 8 2.37 -19.69 -9.02
CA ASN A 8 3.51 -20.40 -9.57
C ASN A 8 3.70 -20.05 -11.05
N MET A 9 4.90 -19.62 -11.43
CA MET A 9 5.18 -19.14 -12.79
C MET A 9 4.96 -20.20 -13.89
N LYS A 10 5.26 -21.49 -13.62
CA LYS A 10 5.02 -22.56 -14.60
C LYS A 10 3.53 -22.76 -14.84
N ARG A 11 2.71 -22.68 -13.78
CA ARG A 11 1.25 -22.77 -13.89
C ARG A 11 0.68 -21.55 -14.60
N TRP A 12 1.15 -20.35 -14.26
CA TRP A 12 0.77 -19.11 -14.92
C TRP A 12 1.02 -19.16 -16.43
N ASN A 13 2.22 -19.59 -16.84
CA ASN A 13 2.60 -19.68 -18.25
C ASN A 13 1.80 -20.75 -19.02
N ALA A 14 1.27 -21.75 -18.33
CA ALA A 14 0.42 -22.78 -18.93
C ALA A 14 -1.04 -22.34 -19.12
N LEU A 15 -1.45 -21.19 -18.56
CA LEU A 15 -2.79 -20.66 -18.75
C LEU A 15 -2.95 -20.06 -20.17
N PRO A 16 -4.11 -20.25 -20.82
CA PRO A 16 -4.52 -19.46 -21.97
C PRO A 16 -4.56 -17.95 -21.65
N ASP A 17 -4.37 -17.10 -22.66
CA ASP A 17 -4.25 -15.65 -22.47
C ASP A 17 -5.56 -14.99 -22.00
N ASP A 18 -6.72 -15.51 -22.41
CA ASP A 18 -8.02 -15.10 -21.91
C ASP A 18 -8.17 -15.40 -20.41
N VAL A 19 -7.70 -16.57 -19.96
CA VAL A 19 -7.70 -16.94 -18.54
C VAL A 19 -6.73 -16.07 -17.73
N LYS A 20 -5.54 -15.76 -18.27
CA LYS A 20 -4.63 -14.81 -17.61
C LYS A 20 -5.30 -13.44 -17.43
N ALA A 21 -5.98 -12.94 -18.47
CA ALA A 21 -6.70 -11.67 -18.40
C ALA A 21 -7.84 -11.70 -17.37
N ILE A 22 -8.56 -12.82 -17.25
CA ILE A 22 -9.57 -13.03 -16.19
C ILE A 22 -8.91 -12.96 -14.82
N VAL A 23 -7.80 -13.66 -14.58
CA VAL A 23 -7.12 -13.66 -13.28
C VAL A 23 -6.61 -12.27 -12.91
N GLU A 24 -6.00 -11.53 -13.85
CA GLU A 24 -5.56 -10.16 -13.60
C GLU A 24 -6.72 -9.23 -13.25
N THR A 25 -7.85 -9.36 -13.97
CA THR A 25 -9.04 -8.55 -13.74
C THR A 25 -9.67 -8.88 -12.39
N ALA A 26 -9.86 -10.16 -12.09
CA ALA A 26 -10.39 -10.63 -10.82
C ALA A 26 -9.51 -10.19 -9.64
N THR A 27 -8.18 -10.21 -9.79
CA THR A 27 -7.25 -9.75 -8.75
C THR A 27 -7.38 -8.24 -8.52
N LYS A 28 -7.55 -7.45 -9.59
CA LYS A 28 -7.79 -6.00 -9.48
C LYS A 28 -9.13 -5.69 -8.81
N GLU A 29 -10.18 -6.45 -9.11
CA GLU A 29 -11.48 -6.32 -8.43
C GLU A 29 -11.40 -6.73 -6.97
N PHE A 30 -10.77 -7.87 -6.68
CA PHE A 30 -10.53 -8.32 -5.31
C PHE A 30 -9.78 -7.27 -4.48
N ALA A 31 -8.74 -6.64 -5.06
CA ALA A 31 -8.02 -5.58 -4.37
C ALA A 31 -8.91 -4.37 -4.04
N ARG A 32 -9.82 -3.98 -4.95
CA ARG A 32 -10.79 -2.89 -4.71
C ARG A 32 -11.79 -3.27 -3.61
N ASP A 33 -12.41 -4.42 -3.74
CA ASP A 33 -13.42 -4.93 -2.81
C ASP A 33 -12.85 -5.08 -1.39
N MET A 34 -11.64 -5.63 -1.27
CA MET A 34 -10.93 -5.75 0.00
C MET A 34 -10.69 -4.38 0.65
N VAL A 35 -10.21 -3.39 -0.11
CA VAL A 35 -9.98 -2.03 0.42
C VAL A 35 -11.30 -1.41 0.89
N GLN A 36 -12.37 -1.52 0.11
CA GLN A 36 -13.68 -0.98 0.46
C GLN A 36 -14.26 -1.65 1.72
N SER A 37 -14.23 -2.97 1.77
CA SER A 37 -14.73 -3.75 2.90
C SER A 37 -13.98 -3.44 4.20
N ILE A 38 -12.65 -3.33 4.14
CA ILE A 38 -11.83 -2.93 5.30
C ILE A 38 -12.18 -1.51 5.74
N ILE A 39 -12.30 -0.55 4.82
CA ILE A 39 -12.67 0.83 5.17
C ILE A 39 -14.02 0.88 5.90
N MET A 40 -15.03 0.12 5.43
CA MET A 40 -16.33 0.07 6.10
C MET A 40 -16.24 -0.53 7.50
N GLY A 41 -15.43 -1.58 7.67
CA GLY A 41 -15.15 -2.17 8.99
C GLY A 41 -14.43 -1.21 9.93
N ASP A 42 -13.40 -0.50 9.43
CA ASP A 42 -12.61 0.46 10.18
C ASP A 42 -13.47 1.64 10.66
N ILE A 43 -14.40 2.13 9.83
CA ILE A 43 -15.35 3.19 10.21
C ILE A 43 -16.24 2.72 11.36
N ALA A 44 -16.86 1.55 11.24
CA ALA A 44 -17.72 1.01 12.30
C ALA A 44 -16.95 0.77 13.61
N ALA A 45 -15.70 0.29 13.53
CA ALA A 45 -14.84 0.09 14.68
C ALA A 45 -14.43 1.41 15.34
N ALA A 46 -14.10 2.43 14.53
CA ALA A 46 -13.77 3.77 15.01
C ALA A 46 -14.94 4.40 15.78
N ASP A 47 -16.16 4.33 15.24
CA ASP A 47 -17.36 4.84 15.89
C ASP A 47 -17.64 4.12 17.22
N ALA A 48 -17.52 2.79 17.24
CA ALA A 48 -17.68 2.00 18.45
C ALA A 48 -16.62 2.32 19.53
N ALA A 49 -15.38 2.57 19.12
CA ALA A 49 -14.30 2.96 20.04
C ALA A 49 -14.56 4.35 20.63
N MET A 50 -14.97 5.32 19.82
CA MET A 50 -15.33 6.66 20.30
C MET A 50 -16.52 6.64 21.26
N ALA A 51 -17.53 5.80 21.00
CA ALA A 51 -18.66 5.59 21.92
C ALA A 51 -18.23 5.01 23.28
N GLN A 52 -17.10 4.30 23.33
CA GLN A 52 -16.48 3.79 24.56
C GLN A 52 -15.51 4.79 25.20
N GLY A 53 -15.43 6.02 24.70
CA GLY A 53 -14.59 7.08 25.24
C GLY A 53 -13.15 7.11 24.71
N VAL A 54 -12.83 6.35 23.65
CA VAL A 54 -11.51 6.41 22.99
C VAL A 54 -11.38 7.70 22.17
N THR A 55 -10.29 8.43 22.38
CA THR A 55 -9.92 9.58 21.54
C THR A 55 -9.09 9.12 20.34
N LEU A 56 -9.63 9.27 19.12
CA LEU A 56 -8.88 9.04 17.89
C LEU A 56 -8.02 10.27 17.55
N VAL A 57 -6.70 10.08 17.53
CA VAL A 57 -5.76 11.18 17.25
C VAL A 57 -5.37 11.18 15.78
N ASN A 58 -5.82 12.21 15.05
CA ASN A 58 -5.41 12.44 13.68
C ASN A 58 -4.18 13.35 13.62
N TRP A 59 -3.01 12.79 13.29
CA TRP A 59 -1.77 13.57 13.22
C TRP A 59 -1.83 14.65 12.14
N SER A 60 -1.25 15.82 12.46
CA SER A 60 -1.16 16.95 11.52
C SER A 60 -0.34 16.59 10.28
N ASN A 61 -0.54 17.34 9.20
CA ASN A 61 0.26 17.18 7.98
C ASN A 61 1.75 17.42 8.25
N GLU A 62 2.08 18.38 9.13
CA GLU A 62 3.46 18.67 9.53
C GLU A 62 4.13 17.46 10.19
N GLU A 63 3.47 16.84 11.18
CA GLU A 63 4.01 15.66 11.86
C GLU A 63 4.13 14.46 10.92
N ARG A 64 3.16 14.26 10.02
CA ARG A 64 3.25 13.22 8.98
C ARG A 64 4.43 13.47 8.04
N THR A 65 4.68 14.72 7.65
CA THR A 65 5.83 15.09 6.80
C THR A 65 7.15 14.88 7.54
N ARG A 66 7.24 15.27 8.81
CA ARG A 66 8.39 14.99 9.68
C ARG A 66 8.66 13.49 9.79
N PHE A 67 7.60 12.70 10.03
CA PHE A 67 7.69 11.24 10.08
C PHE A 67 8.20 10.65 8.76
N ARG A 68 7.69 11.11 7.61
CA ARG A 68 8.18 10.67 6.31
C ARG A 68 9.67 10.97 6.11
N LYS A 69 10.15 12.15 6.53
CA LYS A 69 11.59 12.51 6.45
C LYS A 69 12.45 11.52 7.23
N VAL A 70 12.00 11.07 8.39
CA VAL A 70 12.69 10.03 9.17
C VAL A 70 12.60 8.67 8.47
N ALA A 71 11.42 8.26 8.01
CA ALA A 71 11.22 6.98 7.32
C ALA A 71 12.08 6.86 6.05
N MET A 72 12.33 7.97 5.34
CA MET A 72 13.18 8.01 4.15
C MET A 72 14.64 7.63 4.44
N ILE A 73 15.14 7.83 5.67
CA ILE A 73 16.49 7.40 6.06
C ILE A 73 16.57 5.87 5.99
N GLU A 74 15.60 5.19 6.60
CA GLU A 74 15.51 3.72 6.56
C GLU A 74 15.26 3.20 5.14
N TRP A 75 14.49 3.93 4.33
CA TRP A 75 14.28 3.57 2.93
C TRP A 75 15.56 3.71 2.10
N ASP A 76 16.39 4.71 2.36
CA ASP A 76 17.68 4.85 1.70
C ASP A 76 18.61 3.68 2.06
N GLU A 77 18.69 3.32 3.34
CA GLU A 77 19.44 2.13 3.78
C GLU A 77 18.91 0.85 3.13
N PHE A 78 17.58 0.68 3.08
CA PHE A 78 16.97 -0.45 2.38
C PHE A 78 17.34 -0.47 0.89
N GLY A 79 17.34 0.70 0.24
CA GLY A 79 17.71 0.86 -1.15
C GLY A 79 19.15 0.45 -1.46
N LYS A 80 20.05 0.39 -0.46
CA LYS A 80 21.43 -0.09 -0.64
C LYS A 80 21.53 -1.61 -0.75
N LYS A 81 20.48 -2.36 -0.37
CA LYS A 81 20.52 -3.83 -0.33
C LYS A 81 20.62 -4.50 -1.71
N SER A 82 20.11 -3.87 -2.76
CA SER A 82 20.22 -4.37 -4.14
C SER A 82 19.81 -3.31 -5.17
N PRO A 83 20.18 -3.47 -6.45
CA PRO A 83 19.68 -2.60 -7.52
C PRO A 83 18.15 -2.58 -7.63
N LEU A 84 17.47 -3.71 -7.36
CA LEU A 84 16.00 -3.77 -7.36
C LEU A 84 15.39 -3.03 -6.17
N ALA A 85 15.99 -3.14 -4.98
CA ALA A 85 15.57 -2.39 -3.81
C ALA A 85 15.73 -0.88 -4.04
N ARG A 86 16.85 -0.44 -4.63
CA ARG A 86 17.05 0.97 -5.03
C ARG A 86 15.95 1.43 -5.98
N LYS A 87 15.69 0.67 -7.06
CA LYS A 87 14.64 0.98 -8.03
C LYS A 87 13.25 1.10 -7.37
N LEU A 88 12.92 0.23 -6.43
CA LEU A 88 11.66 0.29 -5.68
C LEU A 88 11.55 1.57 -4.86
N VAL A 89 12.58 1.90 -4.08
CA VAL A 89 12.62 3.10 -3.24
C VAL A 89 12.51 4.36 -4.09
N ASP A 90 13.30 4.46 -5.15
CA ASP A 90 13.31 5.63 -6.04
C ASP A 90 11.94 5.83 -6.69
N SER A 91 11.28 4.75 -7.10
CA SER A 91 9.92 4.80 -7.66
C SER A 91 8.90 5.33 -6.65
N GLN A 92 8.97 4.91 -5.39
CA GLN A 92 8.04 5.38 -4.35
C GLN A 92 8.31 6.83 -3.97
N VAL A 93 9.58 7.24 -3.84
CA VAL A 93 9.97 8.64 -3.58
C VAL A 93 9.48 9.55 -4.70
N ALA A 94 9.69 9.17 -5.96
CA ALA A 94 9.21 9.95 -7.11
C ALA A 94 7.68 10.11 -7.10
N PHE A 95 6.93 9.06 -6.74
CA PHE A 95 5.48 9.14 -6.62
C PHE A 95 5.03 10.06 -5.48
N LEU A 96 5.67 9.97 -4.30
CA LEU A 96 5.34 10.84 -3.17
C LEU A 96 5.65 12.32 -3.43
N LYS A 97 6.71 12.63 -4.18
CA LYS A 97 6.99 14.00 -4.65
C LYS A 97 5.89 14.51 -5.59
N LYS A 98 5.38 13.68 -6.51
CA LYS A 98 4.23 14.05 -7.37
C LYS A 98 2.96 14.34 -6.58
N LEU A 99 2.78 13.69 -5.43
CA LEU A 99 1.68 13.93 -4.51
C LEU A 99 1.91 15.10 -3.56
N HIS A 100 3.04 15.82 -3.66
CA HIS A 100 3.46 16.87 -2.73
C HIS A 100 3.51 16.40 -1.27
N LEU A 101 3.82 15.11 -1.06
CA LEU A 101 4.00 14.53 0.27
C LEU A 101 5.47 14.52 0.72
N LEU A 102 6.37 14.85 -0.21
CA LEU A 102 7.81 15.05 -0.02
C LEU A 102 8.25 16.27 -0.82
N ASP A 103 9.21 17.01 -0.27
CA ASP A 103 9.92 18.11 -0.93
C ASP A 103 10.86 17.57 -2.05
#